data_AF-A0AAD8AQT2-F1
#
_entry.id   AF-A0AAD8AQT2-F1
#
_cell.length_a   1.000
_cell.length_b   1.000
_cell.length_c   1.000
_cell.angle_alpha   90.00
_cell.angle_beta   90.00
_cell.angle_gamma   90.00
#
_symmetry.space_group_name_H-M   'P 1'
#
loop_
_entity.id
_entity.type
_entity.pdbx_description
1 polymer ?
#
loop_
_entity_poly.entity_id
_entity_poly.type
_entity_poly.pdbx_seq_one_letter_code
_entity_poly.pdbx_strand_id
1 'polypeptide(L)'
;MFDLSEYGLTDEPIISQSIVAGADVVTFSGDKLLGGTQSGLIVGRRDVVEYIRKHPLYRALRVDKLIYAALEATLEAYRKETFLQEIPVLKMLSATNAEMMKRTADFADNLREKLAKNSALKFEIIEGNSVVGGGSAPDVQPVTTLLALKHGKFFGQQTGRKTARHKSARYHKNFGRKGFARSADGFRRGRERIA
;
A
#
# COMPACT_ATOMS: atom_id res chain seq x y z
N MET A 1 6.14 12.09 13.86
CA MET A 1 5.77 10.93 13.02
C MET A 1 7.04 10.19 12.69
N PHE A 2 6.95 8.87 12.51
CA PHE A 2 8.07 8.00 12.16
C PHE A 2 8.52 8.24 10.70
N ASP A 3 9.80 8.05 10.41
CA ASP A 3 10.40 8.21 9.08
C ASP A 3 10.15 6.96 8.23
N LEU A 4 9.36 7.09 7.16
CA LEU A 4 9.02 5.96 6.28
C LEU A 4 9.97 5.81 5.08
N SER A 5 11.06 6.60 5.03
CA SER A 5 12.06 6.51 3.96
C SER A 5 12.69 5.11 3.86
N GLU A 6 12.85 4.41 4.98
CA GLU A 6 13.34 3.02 5.03
C GLU A 6 12.42 2.04 4.28
N TYR A 7 11.15 2.41 4.06
CA TYR A 7 10.16 1.63 3.31
C TYR A 7 9.90 2.20 1.91
N GLY A 8 10.80 3.06 1.42
CA GLY A 8 10.75 3.65 0.07
C GLY A 8 9.86 4.88 -0.05
N LEU A 9 9.29 5.39 1.05
CA LEU A 9 8.51 6.63 1.07
C LEU A 9 9.43 7.81 1.42
N THR A 10 10.35 8.15 0.51
CA THR A 10 11.41 9.14 0.74
C THR A 10 10.95 10.59 0.67
N ASP A 11 9.89 10.87 -0.08
CA ASP A 11 9.42 12.24 -0.35
C ASP A 11 8.25 12.66 0.56
N GLU A 12 7.81 11.79 1.48
CA GLU A 12 6.71 12.10 2.39
C GLU A 12 7.21 12.95 3.56
N PRO A 13 6.70 14.17 3.76
CA PRO A 13 7.18 15.05 4.81
C PRO A 13 6.82 14.50 6.20
N ILE A 14 7.81 14.40 7.07
CA ILE A 14 7.57 14.05 8.46
C ILE A 14 6.90 15.24 9.15
N ILE A 15 5.73 15.02 9.75
CA ILE A 15 4.92 16.06 10.42
C ILE A 15 5.75 16.94 11.36
N SER A 16 6.63 16.33 12.17
CA SER A 16 7.49 17.07 13.10
C SER A 16 8.53 17.94 12.40
N GLN A 17 9.06 17.51 11.25
CA GLN A 17 9.97 18.32 10.45
C GLN A 17 9.26 19.53 9.85
N SER A 18 8.01 19.39 9.40
CA SER A 18 7.21 20.53 8.93
C SER A 18 7.00 21.59 10.02
N ILE A 19 6.77 21.16 11.27
CA ILE A 19 6.67 22.07 12.41
C ILE A 19 8.01 22.75 12.70
N VAL A 20 9.11 22.00 12.73
CA VAL A 20 10.46 22.55 12.94
C VAL A 20 10.87 23.52 11.82
N ALA A 21 10.42 23.28 10.59
CA ALA A 21 10.63 24.18 9.45
C ALA A 21 9.82 25.49 9.53
N GLY A 22 9.01 25.69 10.57
CA GLY A 22 8.30 26.93 10.82
C GLY A 22 6.83 26.94 10.39
N ALA A 23 6.24 25.79 10.06
CA ALA A 23 4.80 25.73 9.81
C ALA A 23 4.02 26.07 11.09
N ASP A 24 3.19 27.12 11.05
CA ASP A 24 2.32 27.49 12.17
C ASP A 24 1.25 26.41 12.44
N VAL A 25 0.81 25.72 11.39
CA VAL A 25 -0.16 24.63 11.42
C VAL A 25 0.11 23.62 10.32
N VAL A 26 -0.08 22.34 10.63
CA VAL A 26 0.01 21.21 9.71
C VAL A 26 -1.28 20.40 9.82
N THR A 27 -1.83 20.00 8.69
CA THR A 27 -3.03 19.17 8.61
C THR A 27 -2.78 17.89 7.84
N PHE A 28 -3.33 16.78 8.29
CA PHE A 28 -3.14 15.48 7.63
C PHE A 28 -4.29 14.51 7.96
N SER A 29 -4.44 13.49 7.11
CA SER A 29 -5.47 12.45 7.28
C SER A 29 -4.99 11.36 8.24
N GLY A 30 -5.85 10.93 9.17
CA GLY A 30 -5.53 9.88 10.13
C GLY A 30 -5.62 8.45 9.58
N ASP A 31 -6.36 8.24 8.49
CA ASP A 31 -6.60 6.93 7.84
C ASP A 31 -5.66 6.63 6.67
N LYS A 32 -4.67 7.49 6.42
CA LYS A 32 -3.63 7.27 5.40
C LYS A 32 -2.40 6.60 6.01
N LEU A 33 -1.24 7.26 5.93
CA LEU A 33 0.03 6.70 6.41
C LEU A 33 0.14 6.68 7.95
N LEU A 34 -0.70 7.44 8.67
CA LEU A 34 -0.87 7.26 10.11
C LEU A 34 -1.51 5.89 10.43
N GLY A 35 -2.29 5.33 9.50
CA GLY A 35 -2.88 3.99 9.62
C GLY A 35 -3.99 3.87 10.69
N GLY A 36 -4.52 4.99 11.16
CA GLY A 36 -5.64 5.05 12.09
C GLY A 36 -7.00 5.08 11.39
N THR A 37 -7.95 5.79 11.99
CA THR A 37 -9.33 5.90 11.50
C THR A 37 -9.56 7.20 10.72
N GLN A 38 -10.65 7.26 9.94
CA GLN A 38 -11.00 8.41 9.12
C GLN A 38 -11.15 9.66 9.99
N SER A 39 -10.18 10.56 9.86
CA SER A 39 -10.07 11.76 10.69
C SER A 39 -9.17 12.79 10.01
N GLY A 40 -9.44 14.07 10.27
CA GLY A 40 -8.54 15.16 9.94
C GLY A 40 -7.84 15.63 11.21
N LEU A 41 -6.51 15.54 11.24
CA LEU A 41 -5.70 16.02 12.34
C LEU A 41 -5.17 17.41 12.02
N ILE A 42 -5.17 18.27 13.04
CA ILE A 42 -4.61 19.63 12.98
C ILE A 42 -3.62 19.72 14.14
N VAL A 43 -2.35 19.99 13.83
CA VAL A 43 -1.27 20.14 14.82
C VAL A 43 -0.50 21.41 14.51
N GLY A 44 0.07 22.06 15.52
CA GLY A 44 0.79 23.31 15.32
C GLY A 44 0.82 24.16 16.57
N ARG A 45 1.00 25.48 16.38
CA ARG A 45 1.02 26.43 17.49
C ARG A 45 -0.33 26.47 18.20
N ARG A 46 -0.25 26.58 19.53
CA ARG A 46 -1.42 26.54 20.41
C ARG A 46 -2.42 27.65 20.10
N ASP A 47 -1.96 28.88 19.93
CA ASP A 47 -2.81 30.04 19.62
C ASP A 47 -3.57 29.86 18.30
N VAL A 48 -2.92 29.32 17.28
CA VAL A 48 -3.53 29.04 15.97
C VAL A 48 -4.57 27.91 16.07
N VAL A 49 -4.23 26.81 16.75
CA VAL A 49 -5.18 25.69 16.94
C VAL A 49 -6.39 26.13 17.77
N GLU A 50 -6.19 26.91 18.83
CA GLU A 50 -7.28 27.47 19.65
C GLU A 50 -8.16 28.43 18.85
N TYR A 51 -7.59 29.24 17.96
CA TYR A 51 -8.34 30.07 17.03
C TYR A 51 -9.23 29.22 16.10
N ILE A 52 -8.68 28.18 15.47
CA ILE A 52 -9.43 27.27 14.59
C ILE A 52 -10.59 26.59 15.34
N ARG A 53 -10.38 26.17 16.59
CA ARG A 53 -11.41 25.52 17.41
C ARG A 53 -12.61 26.41 17.73
N LYS A 54 -12.44 27.74 17.70
CA LYS A 54 -13.54 28.70 17.91
C LYS A 54 -14.44 28.87 16.68
N HIS A 55 -14.03 28.36 15.50
CA HIS A 55 -14.81 28.48 14.28
C HIS A 55 -16.16 27.74 14.42
N PRO A 56 -17.31 28.31 13.97
CA PRO A 56 -18.62 27.68 14.11
C PRO A 56 -18.71 26.26 13.52
N LEU A 57 -17.95 25.99 12.45
CA LEU A 57 -17.90 24.66 11.84
C LEU A 57 -17.26 23.58 12.73
N TYR A 58 -16.49 23.95 13.76
CA TYR A 58 -15.86 22.97 14.64
C TYR A 58 -16.90 22.04 15.27
N ARG A 59 -18.09 22.55 15.64
CA ARG A 59 -19.16 21.74 16.23
C ARG A 59 -19.73 20.71 15.25
N ALA A 60 -19.83 21.07 13.97
CA ALA A 60 -20.37 20.24 12.91
C ALA A 60 -19.35 19.19 12.41
N LEU A 61 -18.06 19.54 12.44
CA LEU A 61 -16.95 18.68 12.00
C LEU A 61 -16.33 17.85 13.14
N ARG A 62 -16.84 17.99 14.37
CA ARG A 62 -16.31 17.24 15.53
C ARG A 62 -16.59 15.75 15.35
N VAL A 63 -15.52 14.96 15.43
CA VAL A 63 -15.59 13.50 15.37
C VAL A 63 -16.30 12.92 16.59
N ASP A 64 -16.90 11.73 16.42
CA ASP A 64 -17.59 11.02 17.50
C ASP A 64 -16.63 10.25 18.42
N LYS A 65 -17.19 9.66 19.48
CA LYS A 65 -16.45 8.96 20.53
C LYS A 65 -15.66 7.75 20.01
N LEU A 66 -16.19 7.03 19.01
CA LEU A 66 -15.52 5.85 18.46
C LEU A 66 -14.26 6.26 17.68
N ILE A 67 -14.33 7.37 16.95
CA ILE A 67 -13.17 7.92 16.24
C ILE A 67 -12.08 8.33 17.22
N TYR A 68 -12.43 8.98 18.34
CA TYR A 68 -11.46 9.29 19.39
C TYR A 68 -10.80 8.04 19.97
N ALA A 69 -11.58 7.01 20.32
CA ALA A 69 -11.04 5.76 20.87
C ALA A 69 -10.12 5.03 19.89
N ALA A 70 -10.48 4.98 18.60
CA ALA A 70 -9.66 4.36 17.57
C ALA A 70 -8.36 5.16 17.31
N LEU A 71 -8.44 6.49 17.31
CA LEU A 71 -7.26 7.34 17.16
C LEU A 71 -6.32 7.23 18.36
N GLU A 72 -6.87 7.16 19.58
CA GLU A 72 -6.09 6.95 20.81
C GLU A 72 -5.32 5.63 20.75
N ALA A 73 -5.96 4.51 20.39
CA ALA A 73 -5.28 3.22 20.22
C ALA A 73 -4.16 3.29 19.18
N THR A 74 -4.39 4.00 18.06
CA THR A 74 -3.37 4.20 17.01
C THR A 74 -2.17 4.97 17.55
N LEU A 75 -2.40 6.10 18.23
CA LEU A 75 -1.34 6.94 18.79
C LEU A 75 -0.61 6.25 19.94
N GLU A 76 -1.30 5.40 20.70
CA GLU A 76 -0.70 4.60 21.76
C GLU A 76 0.29 3.55 21.19
N ALA A 77 -0.03 2.92 20.06
CA ALA A 77 0.90 2.02 19.36
C ALA A 77 2.16 2.77 18.87
N TYR A 78 2.01 4.02 18.40
CA TYR A 78 3.16 4.87 18.11
C TYR A 78 3.97 5.19 19.36
N ARG A 79 3.31 5.54 20.48
CA ARG A 79 3.96 5.87 21.75
C ARG A 79 4.73 4.69 22.34
N LYS A 80 4.23 3.47 22.15
CA LYS A 80 4.85 2.21 22.60
C LYS A 80 5.88 1.65 21.62
N GLU A 81 6.06 2.28 20.46
CA GLU A 81 6.92 1.78 19.38
C GLU A 81 6.52 0.39 18.83
N THR A 82 5.27 -0.02 19.03
CA THR A 82 4.70 -1.29 18.52
C THR A 82 3.92 -1.12 17.22
N PHE A 83 3.99 0.07 16.62
CA PHE A 83 3.19 0.48 15.47
C PHE A 83 3.42 -0.38 14.21
N LEU A 84 4.62 -0.92 13.99
CA LEU A 84 4.89 -1.82 12.85
C LEU A 84 4.16 -3.16 12.97
N GLN A 85 3.83 -3.58 14.19
CA GLN A 85 3.17 -4.86 14.48
C GLN A 85 1.65 -4.70 14.59
N GLU A 86 1.22 -3.56 15.15
CA GLU A 86 -0.19 -3.29 15.48
C GLU A 86 -0.95 -2.54 14.38
N ILE A 87 -0.30 -1.60 13.67
CA ILE A 87 -0.97 -0.76 12.67
C ILE A 87 -0.94 -1.47 11.30
N PRO A 88 -2.10 -1.84 10.72
CA PRO A 88 -2.13 -2.69 9.52
C PRO A 88 -1.40 -2.11 8.30
N VAL A 89 -1.53 -0.80 8.06
CA VAL A 89 -0.87 -0.13 6.93
C VAL A 89 0.64 -0.22 7.07
N LEU A 90 1.17 0.03 8.26
CA LEU A 90 2.61 -0.01 8.51
C LEU A 90 3.14 -1.44 8.46
N LYS A 91 2.42 -2.40 9.06
CA LYS A 91 2.74 -3.83 8.96
C LYS A 91 2.81 -4.34 7.52
N MET A 92 1.90 -3.86 6.67
CA MET A 92 1.91 -4.21 5.25
C MET A 92 3.07 -3.55 4.49
N LEU A 93 3.42 -2.31 4.84
CA LEU A 93 4.55 -1.58 4.25
C LEU A 93 5.90 -2.16 4.66
N SER A 94 6.04 -2.58 5.91
CA SER A 94 7.28 -3.15 6.45
C SER A 94 7.42 -4.65 6.17
N ALA A 95 6.47 -5.25 5.44
CA ALA A 95 6.53 -6.67 5.11
C ALA A 95 7.69 -6.96 4.15
N THR A 96 8.51 -7.94 4.51
CA THR A 96 9.68 -8.33 3.72
C THR A 96 9.28 -9.15 2.48
N ASN A 97 10.16 -9.16 1.47
CA ASN A 97 9.99 -10.02 0.30
C ASN A 97 9.89 -11.51 0.66
N ALA A 98 10.64 -11.95 1.67
CA ALA A 98 10.56 -13.33 2.16
C ALA A 98 9.18 -13.66 2.75
N GLU A 99 8.60 -12.76 3.55
CA GLU A 99 7.24 -12.93 4.08
C GLU A 99 6.20 -12.93 2.96
N MET A 100 6.34 -12.06 1.96
CA MET A 100 5.46 -12.02 0.80
C MET A 100 5.56 -13.28 -0.05
N MET A 101 6.77 -13.81 -0.26
CA MET A 101 6.99 -15.08 -0.95
C MET A 101 6.35 -16.23 -0.21
N LYS A 102 6.57 -16.33 1.11
CA LYS A 102 5.97 -17.37 1.95
C LYS A 102 4.43 -17.31 1.89
N ARG A 103 3.85 -16.13 2.10
CA ARG A 103 2.38 -15.94 2.03
C ARG A 103 1.82 -16.34 0.66
N THR A 104 2.54 -16.04 -0.42
CA THR A 104 2.11 -16.38 -1.78
C THR A 104 2.23 -17.88 -2.04
N ALA A 105 3.29 -18.53 -1.55
CA ALA A 105 3.48 -19.97 -1.64
C ALA A 105 2.40 -20.72 -0.85
N ASP A 106 2.17 -20.34 0.41
CA ASP A 106 1.13 -20.91 1.27
C ASP A 106 -0.26 -20.80 0.59
N PHE A 107 -0.57 -19.65 -0.02
CA PHE A 107 -1.81 -19.47 -0.77
C PHE A 107 -1.86 -20.32 -2.05
N ALA A 108 -0.75 -20.44 -2.77
CA ALA A 108 -0.64 -21.27 -3.96
C ALA A 108 -0.90 -22.75 -3.64
N ASP A 109 -0.32 -23.27 -2.55
CA ASP A 109 -0.50 -24.66 -2.12
C ASP A 109 -1.96 -24.95 -1.72
N ASN A 110 -2.56 -24.08 -0.91
CA ASN A 110 -3.99 -24.14 -0.59
C ASN A 110 -4.88 -24.12 -1.84
N LEU A 111 -4.48 -23.36 -2.87
CA LEU A 111 -5.20 -23.31 -4.14
C LEU A 111 -5.00 -24.61 -4.94
N ARG A 112 -3.80 -25.21 -4.94
CA ARG A 112 -3.54 -26.52 -5.59
C ARG A 112 -4.45 -27.61 -5.02
N GLU A 113 -4.57 -27.67 -3.70
CA GLU A 113 -5.39 -28.68 -3.01
C GLU A 113 -6.89 -28.55 -3.35
N LYS A 114 -7.38 -27.33 -3.50
CA LYS A 114 -8.81 -27.06 -3.78
C LYS A 114 -9.18 -27.18 -5.25
N LEU A 115 -8.22 -27.13 -6.18
CA LEU A 115 -8.50 -27.21 -7.61
C LEU A 115 -8.62 -28.66 -8.07
N ALA A 116 -9.67 -28.93 -8.85
CA ALA A 116 -9.78 -30.20 -9.57
C ALA A 116 -8.58 -30.40 -10.51
N LYS A 117 -8.13 -31.64 -10.67
CA LYS A 117 -6.98 -32.00 -11.54
C LYS A 117 -7.13 -31.48 -12.99
N ASN A 118 -8.37 -31.44 -13.49
CA ASN A 118 -8.71 -30.95 -14.84
C ASN A 118 -9.14 -29.47 -14.86
N SER A 119 -8.76 -28.69 -13.84
CA SER A 119 -9.09 -27.26 -13.80
C SER A 119 -8.46 -26.52 -14.97
N ALA A 120 -9.29 -25.68 -15.61
CA ALA A 120 -8.86 -24.74 -16.64
C ALA A 120 -8.12 -23.52 -16.05
N LEU A 121 -8.06 -23.38 -14.72
CA LEU A 121 -7.28 -22.36 -14.02
C LEU A 121 -5.84 -22.86 -13.82
N LYS A 122 -4.89 -22.08 -14.31
CA LYS A 122 -3.45 -22.22 -14.10
C LYS A 122 -2.94 -21.00 -13.34
N PHE A 123 -1.86 -21.18 -12.60
CA PHE A 123 -1.22 -20.08 -11.90
C PHE A 123 0.27 -20.31 -11.70
N GLU A 124 0.99 -19.21 -11.53
CA GLU A 124 2.43 -19.19 -11.29
C GLU A 124 2.77 -18.07 -10.30
N ILE A 125 3.81 -18.30 -9.51
CA ILE A 125 4.37 -17.28 -8.62
C ILE A 125 5.39 -16.50 -9.43
N ILE A 126 5.26 -15.18 -9.44
CA ILE A 126 6.16 -14.27 -10.14
C ILE A 126 6.62 -13.15 -9.21
N GLU A 127 7.81 -12.63 -9.47
CA GLU A 127 8.21 -11.34 -8.92
C GLU A 127 7.54 -10.21 -9.71
N GLY A 128 7.23 -9.12 -9.02
CA GLY A 128 6.69 -7.93 -9.63
C GLY A 128 6.79 -6.73 -8.70
N ASN A 129 6.21 -5.62 -9.12
CA ASN A 129 6.12 -4.41 -8.31
C ASN A 129 4.66 -4.17 -7.92
N SER A 130 4.46 -3.62 -6.73
CA SER A 130 3.18 -3.07 -6.28
C SER A 130 3.22 -1.54 -6.35
N VAL A 131 2.11 -0.89 -6.00
CA VAL A 131 2.08 0.56 -5.76
C VAL A 131 1.52 0.79 -4.36
N VAL A 132 2.23 1.58 -3.56
CA VAL A 132 1.80 1.95 -2.22
C VAL A 132 0.69 3.01 -2.30
N GLY A 133 -0.49 2.70 -1.77
CA GLY A 133 -1.57 3.69 -1.58
C GLY A 133 -2.08 4.34 -2.87
N GLY A 134 -3.21 3.86 -3.40
CA GLY A 134 -3.83 4.40 -4.63
C GLY A 134 -4.26 5.87 -4.59
N GLY A 135 -4.01 6.59 -3.50
CA GLY A 135 -4.22 8.04 -3.36
C GLY A 135 -3.25 8.72 -2.37
N SER A 136 -2.13 8.08 -2.01
CA SER A 136 -1.16 8.63 -1.05
C SER A 136 0.25 8.75 -1.62
N ALA A 137 0.77 7.74 -2.34
CA ALA A 137 2.16 7.73 -2.83
C ALA A 137 2.30 6.94 -4.15
N PRO A 138 1.88 7.50 -5.31
CA PRO A 138 1.83 6.77 -6.58
C PRO A 138 3.21 6.38 -7.13
N ASP A 139 4.28 7.07 -6.73
CA ASP A 139 5.62 6.91 -7.29
C ASP A 139 6.44 5.79 -6.59
N VAL A 140 5.94 5.26 -5.48
CA VAL A 140 6.63 4.20 -4.72
C VAL A 140 6.17 2.83 -5.19
N GLN A 141 7.10 2.10 -5.81
CA GLN A 141 6.87 0.77 -6.36
C GLN A 141 7.69 -0.31 -5.65
N PRO A 142 7.25 -0.82 -4.49
CA PRO A 142 7.97 -1.85 -3.78
C PRO A 142 7.93 -3.16 -4.58
N VAL A 143 9.09 -3.82 -4.63
CA VAL A 143 9.20 -5.19 -5.12
C VAL A 143 8.33 -6.09 -4.24
N THR A 144 7.64 -7.04 -4.85
CA THR A 144 6.75 -7.96 -4.17
C THR A 144 6.61 -9.28 -4.93
N THR A 145 6.00 -10.26 -4.27
CA THR A 145 5.68 -11.56 -4.86
C THR A 145 4.20 -11.63 -5.22
N LEU A 146 3.90 -12.02 -6.45
CA LEU A 146 2.54 -12.07 -6.99
C LEU A 146 2.17 -13.50 -7.40
N LEU A 147 0.88 -13.82 -7.31
CA LEU A 147 0.32 -15.04 -7.92
C LEU A 147 -0.41 -14.66 -9.22
N ALA A 148 0.20 -14.95 -10.36
CA ALA A 148 -0.42 -14.73 -11.66
C ALA A 148 -1.42 -15.85 -11.98
N LEU A 149 -2.65 -15.49 -12.35
CA LEU A 149 -3.73 -16.42 -12.67
C LEU A 149 -4.07 -16.39 -14.16
N LYS A 150 -4.26 -17.56 -14.78
CA LYS A 150 -4.66 -17.73 -16.17
C LYS A 150 -5.77 -18.77 -16.29
N HIS A 151 -6.88 -18.43 -16.93
CA HIS A 151 -7.99 -19.36 -17.14
C HIS A 151 -8.27 -19.58 -18.63
N GLY A 152 -8.44 -20.83 -19.06
CA GLY A 152 -8.57 -21.19 -20.48
C GLY A 152 -9.68 -20.48 -21.26
N LYS A 153 -10.76 -20.06 -20.57
CA LYS A 153 -11.88 -19.29 -21.16
C LYS A 153 -11.94 -17.81 -20.75
N PHE A 154 -11.22 -17.42 -19.71
CA PHE A 154 -11.29 -16.08 -19.15
C PHE A 154 -9.90 -15.48 -19.13
N PHE A 155 -9.62 -14.67 -20.15
CA PHE A 155 -8.42 -13.85 -20.22
C PHE A 155 -8.75 -12.42 -19.80
N GLY A 156 -7.98 -11.93 -18.84
CA GLY A 156 -8.01 -10.55 -18.41
C GLY A 156 -9.29 -10.03 -17.74
N GLN A 157 -9.90 -8.98 -18.31
CA GLN A 157 -10.97 -8.20 -17.66
C GLN A 157 -12.19 -9.02 -17.21
N GLN A 158 -12.47 -10.17 -17.84
CA GLN A 158 -13.62 -11.01 -17.49
C GLN A 158 -13.41 -11.81 -16.19
N THR A 159 -12.18 -12.24 -15.90
CA THR A 159 -11.82 -12.90 -14.64
C THR A 159 -11.87 -11.89 -13.49
N GLY A 160 -11.31 -10.69 -13.72
CA GLY A 160 -11.33 -9.57 -12.77
C GLY A 160 -12.74 -9.07 -12.44
N ARG A 161 -13.66 -8.98 -13.40
CA ARG A 161 -15.05 -8.56 -13.13
C ARG A 161 -15.85 -9.57 -12.31
N LYS A 162 -15.57 -10.87 -12.45
CA LYS A 162 -16.23 -11.92 -11.67
C LYS A 162 -15.64 -12.05 -10.27
N THR A 163 -14.32 -11.87 -10.10
CA THR A 163 -13.69 -11.82 -8.76
C THR A 163 -13.88 -10.48 -8.06
N ALA A 164 -14.06 -9.37 -8.79
CA ALA A 164 -14.40 -8.06 -8.21
C ALA A 164 -15.82 -7.99 -7.63
N ARG A 165 -16.73 -8.90 -8.03
CA ARG A 165 -17.99 -9.14 -7.28
C ARG A 165 -17.73 -9.66 -5.86
N HIS A 166 -16.50 -10.12 -5.60
CA HIS A 166 -15.96 -10.49 -4.29
C HIS A 166 -14.74 -9.61 -3.91
N LYS A 167 -14.76 -8.31 -4.26
CA LYS A 167 -13.96 -7.18 -3.74
C LYS A 167 -12.42 -7.30 -3.47
N SER A 168 -11.71 -8.38 -3.81
CA SER A 168 -10.35 -8.61 -3.28
C SER A 168 -9.21 -8.75 -4.30
N ALA A 169 -9.45 -8.61 -5.61
CA ALA A 169 -8.40 -8.80 -6.62
C ALA A 169 -8.12 -7.53 -7.45
N ARG A 170 -6.85 -7.08 -7.47
CA ARG A 170 -6.34 -6.09 -8.44
C ARG A 170 -5.77 -6.81 -9.68
N TYR A 171 -5.93 -6.19 -10.84
CA TYR A 171 -5.63 -6.79 -12.14
C TYR A 171 -4.64 -5.93 -12.94
N HIS A 172 -3.53 -6.54 -13.40
CA HIS A 172 -2.60 -5.92 -14.35
C HIS A 172 -2.80 -6.51 -15.77
N LYS A 173 -2.94 -5.63 -16.77
CA LYS A 173 -3.31 -5.97 -18.16
C LYS A 173 -2.18 -6.55 -19.03
N ASN A 174 -0.92 -6.45 -18.60
CA ASN A 174 0.25 -6.63 -19.49
C ASN A 174 0.99 -7.98 -19.34
N PHE A 175 0.27 -9.08 -19.11
CA PHE A 175 0.86 -10.42 -19.23
C PHE A 175 0.22 -11.16 -20.40
N GLY A 176 0.72 -10.88 -21.60
CA GLY A 176 0.28 -11.58 -22.80
C GLY A 176 0.60 -10.82 -24.08
N ARG A 177 1.87 -10.80 -24.48
CA ARG A 177 2.32 -10.78 -25.88
C ARG A 177 3.85 -10.94 -25.88
N LYS A 178 4.34 -12.05 -26.45
CA LYS A 178 5.72 -12.55 -26.45
C LYS A 178 6.06 -13.25 -25.13
N GLY A 179 6.45 -14.51 -25.06
CA GLY A 179 6.81 -15.52 -26.03
C GLY A 179 7.63 -16.54 -25.23
N PHE A 180 7.38 -17.83 -25.45
CA PHE A 180 8.35 -18.86 -25.07
C PHE A 180 9.74 -18.50 -25.66
N ALA A 181 10.81 -18.82 -24.93
CA ALA A 181 12.24 -18.63 -25.28
C ALA A 181 12.75 -17.20 -24.97
N ARG A 182 13.87 -16.95 -24.27
CA ARG A 182 15.16 -17.64 -24.18
C ARG A 182 15.92 -17.21 -22.90
N SER A 183 16.89 -18.03 -22.52
CA SER A 183 17.90 -17.80 -21.48
C SER A 183 18.55 -16.42 -21.53
N ALA A 184 18.99 -15.96 -20.35
CA ALA A 184 19.87 -14.83 -20.15
C ALA A 184 21.12 -14.93 -21.04
N ASP A 185 21.23 -14.05 -22.03
CA ASP A 185 22.47 -13.47 -22.56
C ASP A 185 22.11 -12.59 -23.77
N GLY A 186 22.31 -11.28 -23.67
CA GLY A 186 22.08 -10.40 -24.82
C GLY A 186 21.90 -8.90 -24.58
N PHE A 187 21.96 -8.39 -23.35
CA PHE A 187 21.84 -6.95 -23.08
C PHE A 187 23.21 -6.25 -22.94
N ARG A 188 24.13 -6.52 -23.86
CA ARG A 188 25.36 -5.73 -24.06
C ARG A 188 25.77 -5.79 -25.53
N ARG A 189 25.20 -4.90 -26.35
CA ARG A 189 25.81 -4.26 -27.53
C ARG A 189 24.72 -3.56 -28.33
N GLY A 190 24.76 -2.24 -28.38
CA GLY A 190 23.82 -1.46 -29.19
C GLY A 190 23.63 -0.01 -28.77
N ARG A 191 24.69 0.67 -28.31
CA ARG A 191 24.74 2.13 -28.30
C ARG A 191 26.15 2.55 -28.69
N GLU A 192 26.36 2.72 -29.98
CA GLU A 192 27.35 3.61 -30.57
C GLU A 192 27.13 3.65 -32.09
N ARG A 193 27.27 4.85 -32.66
CA ARG A 193 27.12 5.26 -34.08
C ARG A 193 25.71 5.60 -34.53
N ILE A 194 25.30 6.85 -34.30
CA ILE A 194 25.00 7.82 -35.37
C ILE A 194 25.43 9.21 -34.87
N ALA A 195 26.57 9.67 -35.37
CA ALA A 195 26.94 11.06 -35.60
C ALA A 195 27.63 11.08 -36.96
#